data_AF-A0A355S1P4-F1
#
_entry.id   AF-A0A355S1P4-F1
#
_cell.length_a   1.000
_cell.length_b   1.000
_cell.length_c   1.000
_cell.angle_alpha   90.00
_cell.angle_beta   90.00
_cell.angle_gamma   90.00
#
_symmetry.space_group_name_H-M   'P 1'
#
loop_
_entity.id
_entity.type
_entity.pdbx_description
1 polymer ?
#
loop_
_entity_poly.entity_id
_entity_poly.type
_entity_poly.pdbx_seq_one_letter_code
_entity_poly.pdbx_strand_id
1 'polypeptide(L)'
;FPTDLQAPMMALMSISNGTSMITETVFENRFMHVCELKRMGVNIKIDGRSAVIEGVTKLSGAKVKATDLRAGAALILAGLAAEGTTEISDIHHIDRGYVNIEKKLKKVGADIERIEE
;
A
#
# COMPACT_ATOMS: atom_id res chain seq x y z
N PHE A 1 -14.63 -11.61 -0.31
CA PHE A 1 -13.63 -10.72 -0.92
C PHE A 1 -12.28 -11.43 -0.89
N PRO A 2 -11.50 -11.48 -1.99
CA PRO A 2 -10.23 -12.20 -1.99
C PRO A 2 -9.21 -11.51 -1.09
N THR A 3 -8.66 -12.26 -0.13
CA THR A 3 -7.67 -11.76 0.83
C THR A 3 -6.43 -11.16 0.14
N ASP A 4 -6.11 -11.60 -1.08
CA ASP A 4 -5.02 -11.05 -1.90
C ASP A 4 -5.23 -9.60 -2.37
N LEU A 5 -6.48 -9.14 -2.46
CA LEU A 5 -6.80 -7.76 -2.80
C LEU A 5 -6.98 -6.88 -1.56
N GLN A 6 -6.88 -7.45 -0.35
CA GLN A 6 -7.11 -6.71 0.90
C GLN A 6 -6.15 -5.53 1.05
N ALA A 7 -4.84 -5.75 0.86
CA ALA A 7 -3.83 -4.69 1.03
C ALA A 7 -3.96 -3.57 -0.05
N PRO A 8 -4.07 -3.87 -1.36
CA PRO A 8 -4.35 -2.85 -2.36
C PRO A 8 -5.65 -2.07 -2.10
N MET A 9 -6.69 -2.75 -1.60
CA MET A 9 -7.95 -2.10 -1.24
C MET A 9 -7.79 -1.16 -0.03
N MET A 10 -6.96 -1.52 0.94
CA MET A 10 -6.66 -0.65 2.09
C MET A 10 -5.99 0.66 1.64
N ALA A 11 -5.10 0.61 0.65
CA ALA A 11 -4.50 1.82 0.08
C ALA A 11 -5.55 2.75 -0.54
N LEU A 12 -6.55 2.21 -1.26
CA LEU A 12 -7.68 2.99 -1.77
C LEU A 12 -8.53 3.57 -0.61
N MET A 13 -8.85 2.75 0.40
CA MET A 13 -9.64 3.20 1.56
C MET A 13 -8.96 4.31 2.34
N SER A 14 -7.63 4.36 2.31
CA SER A 14 -6.81 5.38 2.98
C SER A 14 -7.06 6.79 2.45
N ILE A 15 -7.58 6.95 1.24
CA ILE A 15 -7.94 8.25 0.65
C ILE A 15 -9.45 8.40 0.40
N SER A 16 -10.24 7.42 0.82
CA SER A 16 -11.69 7.45 0.68
C SER A 16 -12.33 8.40 1.70
N ASN A 17 -13.48 9.00 1.38
CA ASN A 17 -14.16 9.85 2.35
C ASN A 17 -14.85 9.00 3.43
N GLY A 18 -14.51 9.24 4.70
CA GLY A 18 -15.12 8.60 5.86
C GLY A 18 -14.32 7.42 6.42
N THR A 19 -15.00 6.56 7.17
CA THR A 19 -14.39 5.42 7.88
C THR A 19 -14.75 4.11 7.19
N SER A 20 -13.73 3.30 6.92
CA SER A 20 -13.84 1.95 6.36
C SER A 20 -13.40 0.91 7.38
N MET A 21 -13.86 -0.33 7.21
CA MET A 21 -13.42 -1.47 8.02
C MET A 21 -13.11 -2.67 7.14
N ILE A 22 -11.98 -3.31 7.39
CA ILE A 22 -11.55 -4.56 6.77
C ILE A 22 -11.47 -5.60 7.88
N THR A 23 -12.08 -6.77 7.69
CA THR A 23 -11.90 -7.93 8.57
C THR A 23 -11.27 -9.08 7.77
N GLU A 24 -10.13 -9.56 8.24
CA GLU A 24 -9.38 -10.64 7.58
C GLU A 24 -9.74 -12.01 8.18
N THR A 25 -10.35 -12.87 7.37
CA THR A 25 -10.86 -14.19 7.81
C THR A 25 -9.98 -15.36 7.37
N VAL A 26 -9.02 -15.14 6.48
CA VAL A 26 -8.13 -16.18 5.94
C VAL A 26 -6.77 -16.19 6.64
N PHE A 27 -6.12 -15.04 6.78
CA PHE A 27 -4.76 -14.94 7.36
C PHE A 27 -4.69 -13.93 8.50
N GLU A 28 -4.56 -14.40 9.75
CA GLU A 28 -4.62 -13.53 10.94
C GLU A 28 -3.59 -12.39 10.95
N ASN A 29 -2.42 -12.59 10.34
CA ASN A 29 -1.30 -11.65 10.40
C ASN A 29 -1.10 -10.84 9.10
N ARG A 30 -2.15 -10.60 8.30
CA ARG A 30 -2.03 -9.97 6.97
C ARG A 30 -1.94 -8.43 6.98
N PHE A 31 -1.71 -7.79 8.13
CA PHE A 31 -1.71 -6.32 8.27
C PHE A 31 -0.30 -5.68 8.30
N MET A 32 0.74 -6.38 7.84
CA MET A 32 2.13 -5.88 7.89
C MET A 32 2.35 -4.55 7.14
N HIS A 33 1.54 -4.26 6.12
CA HIS A 33 1.56 -3.00 5.35
C HIS A 33 1.02 -1.80 6.13
N VAL A 34 0.26 -2.01 7.21
CA VAL A 34 -0.37 -0.93 7.97
C VAL A 34 0.66 0.03 8.56
N CYS A 35 1.78 -0.47 9.07
CA CYS A 35 2.84 0.39 9.62
C CYS A 35 3.41 1.34 8.56
N GLU A 36 3.60 0.85 7.33
CA GLU A 36 4.12 1.65 6.23
C GLU A 36 3.10 2.67 5.73
N LEU A 37 1.82 2.30 5.63
CA LEU A 37 0.74 3.27 5.33
C LEU A 37 0.62 4.35 6.40
N LYS A 38 0.79 4.01 7.68
CA LYS A 38 0.84 5.01 8.77
C LYS A 38 1.99 6.00 8.59
N ARG A 39 3.16 5.56 8.09
CA ARG A 39 4.29 6.47 7.79
C ARG A 39 3.96 7.45 6.66
N MET A 40 3.03 7.09 5.79
CA MET A 40 2.48 7.95 4.73
C MET A 40 1.31 8.83 5.21
N GLY A 41 1.01 8.84 6.51
CA GLY A 41 0.00 9.72 7.12
C GLY A 41 -1.39 9.11 7.29
N VAL A 42 -1.59 7.82 7.01
CA VAL A 42 -2.91 7.19 7.14
C VAL A 42 -3.26 6.92 8.61
N ASN A 43 -4.50 7.22 9.00
CA ASN A 43 -5.04 6.82 10.29
C ASN A 43 -5.67 5.41 10.24
N ILE A 44 -4.97 4.42 10.80
CA ILE A 44 -5.42 3.02 10.84
C ILE A 44 -5.34 2.47 12.27
N LYS A 45 -6.40 1.82 12.74
CA LYS A 45 -6.40 1.07 14.00
C LYS A 45 -6.65 -0.40 13.71
N ILE A 46 -5.77 -1.27 14.20
CA ILE A 46 -5.96 -2.72 14.17
C ILE A 46 -6.57 -3.15 15.50
N ASP A 47 -7.63 -3.96 15.43
CA ASP A 47 -8.26 -4.62 16.56
C ASP A 47 -8.49 -6.10 16.21
N GLY A 48 -7.63 -6.96 16.75
CA GLY A 48 -7.58 -8.37 16.42
C GLY A 48 -7.41 -8.60 14.91
N ARG A 49 -8.47 -9.12 14.28
CA ARG A 49 -8.50 -9.46 12.85
C ARG A 49 -9.11 -8.35 11.98
N SER A 50 -9.46 -7.23 12.58
CA SER A 50 -10.08 -6.10 11.90
C SER A 50 -9.14 -4.90 11.87
N ALA A 51 -9.18 -4.15 10.78
CA ALA A 51 -8.55 -2.85 10.64
C ALA A 51 -9.63 -1.82 10.34
N VAL A 52 -9.68 -0.76 11.15
CA VAL A 52 -10.48 0.44 10.93
C VAL A 52 -9.58 1.48 10.28
N ILE A 53 -10.01 2.00 9.14
CA ILE A 53 -9.26 2.95 8.32
C ILE A 53 -10.09 4.23 8.25
N GLU A 54 -9.57 5.31 8.80
CA GLU A 54 -10.13 6.64 8.59
C GLU A 54 -9.40 7.26 7.39
N GLY A 55 -10.14 7.46 6.31
CA GLY A 55 -9.55 8.01 5.10
C GLY A 55 -9.11 9.46 5.32
N VAL A 56 -7.96 9.80 4.74
CA VAL A 56 -7.33 11.11 4.83
C VAL A 56 -7.42 11.82 3.49
N THR A 57 -7.42 13.16 3.51
CA THR A 57 -7.53 13.97 2.29
C THR A 57 -6.37 13.71 1.33
N LYS A 58 -5.17 13.48 1.86
CA LYS A 58 -3.92 13.34 1.11
C LYS A 58 -2.95 12.42 1.86
N LEU A 59 -2.17 11.66 1.11
CA LEU A 59 -1.02 10.92 1.63
C LEU A 59 0.25 11.75 1.49
N SER A 60 1.24 11.50 2.33
CA SER A 60 2.57 12.10 2.21
C SER A 60 3.58 11.08 1.72
N GLY A 61 4.43 11.50 0.78
CA GLY A 61 5.56 10.71 0.33
C GLY A 61 6.49 10.36 1.49
N ALA A 62 6.92 9.11 1.54
CA ALA A 62 7.76 8.60 2.62
C ALA A 62 8.70 7.51 2.12
N LYS A 63 9.75 7.21 2.90
CA LYS A 63 10.54 5.99 2.71
C LYS A 63 9.80 4.84 3.36
N VAL A 64 9.43 3.82 2.60
CA VAL A 64 8.64 2.67 3.07
C VAL A 64 9.24 1.35 2.59
N LYS A 65 8.87 0.26 3.25
CA LYS A 65 9.43 -1.08 2.98
C LYS A 65 8.35 -2.08 2.54
N ALA A 66 8.55 -2.73 1.40
CA ALA A 66 7.68 -3.83 0.98
C ALA A 66 7.92 -5.07 1.86
N THR A 67 6.93 -5.44 2.67
CA THR A 67 7.02 -6.60 3.59
C THR A 67 6.59 -7.92 2.94
N ASP A 68 5.75 -7.84 1.92
CA ASP A 68 5.31 -8.97 1.10
C ASP A 68 4.85 -8.47 -0.28
N LEU A 69 4.45 -9.41 -1.15
CA LEU A 69 4.03 -9.12 -2.51
C LEU A 69 2.84 -8.15 -2.59
N ARG A 70 1.80 -8.35 -1.79
CA ARG A 70 0.57 -7.54 -1.81
C ARG A 70 0.74 -6.24 -1.02
N ALA A 71 1.52 -6.27 0.06
CA ALA A 71 1.96 -5.07 0.76
C ALA A 71 2.71 -4.13 -0.19
N GLY A 72 3.68 -4.64 -0.96
CA GLY A 72 4.40 -3.84 -1.94
C GLY A 72 3.49 -3.24 -3.02
N ALA A 73 2.51 -4.00 -3.51
CA ALA A 73 1.51 -3.47 -4.44
C ALA A 73 0.66 -2.35 -3.81
N ALA A 74 0.27 -2.49 -2.55
CA ALA A 74 -0.46 -1.46 -1.81
C ALA A 74 0.37 -0.17 -1.66
N LEU A 75 1.66 -0.29 -1.36
CA LEU A 75 2.56 0.85 -1.21
C LEU A 75 2.84 1.57 -2.53
N ILE A 76 2.91 0.84 -3.65
CA ILE A 76 2.98 1.47 -4.98
C ILE A 76 1.74 2.33 -5.22
N LEU A 77 0.54 1.79 -4.97
CA LEU A 77 -0.70 2.55 -5.15
C LEU A 77 -0.78 3.77 -4.23
N ALA A 78 -0.41 3.60 -2.96
CA ALA A 78 -0.34 4.70 -2.00
C ALA A 78 0.66 5.78 -2.44
N GLY A 79 1.83 5.37 -2.93
CA GLY A 79 2.88 6.28 -3.41
C GLY A 79 2.45 7.10 -4.62
N LEU A 80 1.73 6.49 -5.56
CA LEU A 80 1.18 7.19 -6.73
C LEU A 80 0.09 8.22 -6.36
N ALA A 81 -0.57 8.05 -5.21
CA ALA A 81 -1.59 8.98 -4.71
C ALA A 81 -1.05 10.01 -3.70
N ALA A 82 0.21 9.90 -3.30
CA ALA A 82 0.82 10.74 -2.28
C ALA A 82 1.39 12.06 -2.84
N GLU A 83 1.45 13.08 -1.98
CA GLU A 83 2.18 14.31 -2.28
C GLU A 83 3.67 14.14 -1.94
N GLY A 84 4.54 14.52 -2.88
CA GLY A 84 5.98 14.34 -2.77
C GLY A 84 6.45 12.97 -3.25
N THR A 85 7.68 12.62 -2.91
CA THR A 85 8.32 11.38 -3.40
C THR A 85 8.20 10.25 -2.39
N THR A 86 7.74 9.08 -2.84
CA THR A 86 7.75 7.84 -2.05
C THR A 86 8.88 6.95 -2.53
N GLU A 87 9.77 6.53 -1.63
CA GLU A 87 10.83 5.56 -1.92
C GLU A 87 10.42 4.22 -1.32
N ILE A 88 10.34 3.16 -2.14
CA ILE A 88 9.94 1.82 -1.70
C ILE A 88 11.15 0.90 -1.75
N SER A 89 11.58 0.38 -0.60
CA SER A 89 12.66 -0.61 -0.49
C SER A 89 12.12 -2.05 -0.42
N ASP A 90 13.03 -3.03 -0.51
CA ASP A 90 12.72 -4.47 -0.52
C ASP A 90 11.80 -4.91 -1.67
N ILE A 91 11.97 -4.27 -2.83
CA ILE A 91 11.16 -4.50 -4.04
C ILE A 91 11.24 -5.93 -4.59
N HIS A 92 12.19 -6.75 -4.14
CA HIS A 92 12.26 -8.17 -4.46
C HIS A 92 10.96 -8.92 -4.08
N HIS A 93 10.22 -8.45 -3.07
CA HIS A 93 8.88 -8.98 -2.76
C HIS A 93 7.86 -8.72 -3.86
N ILE A 94 7.90 -7.53 -4.49
CA ILE A 94 6.99 -7.13 -5.57
C ILE A 94 7.31 -7.92 -6.84
N ASP A 95 8.61 -8.09 -7.13
CA ASP A 95 9.11 -8.76 -8.34
C ASP A 95 8.68 -10.22 -8.45
N ARG A 96 8.39 -10.87 -7.32
CA ARG A 96 7.86 -12.25 -7.27
C ARG A 96 6.49 -12.42 -7.93
N GLY A 97 5.72 -11.34 -8.11
CA GLY A 97 4.37 -11.44 -8.67
C GLY A 97 3.99 -10.35 -9.67
N TYR A 98 4.76 -9.27 -9.78
CA TYR A 98 4.50 -8.21 -10.75
C TYR A 98 5.70 -7.97 -11.66
N VAL A 99 5.67 -8.56 -12.85
CA VAL A 99 6.74 -8.42 -13.85
C VAL A 99 6.77 -7.00 -14.43
N ASN A 100 7.92 -6.32 -14.28
CA ASN A 100 8.21 -4.98 -14.81
C ASN A 100 7.08 -3.98 -14.52
N ILE A 101 6.62 -3.93 -13.26
CA ILE A 101 5.45 -3.15 -12.88
C ILE A 101 5.65 -1.66 -13.14
N GLU A 102 6.85 -1.14 -12.89
CA GLU A 102 7.24 0.24 -13.15
C GLU A 102 7.10 0.60 -14.62
N LYS A 103 7.51 -0.29 -15.55
CA LYS A 103 7.34 -0.06 -17.00
C LYS A 103 5.87 -0.04 -17.40
N LYS A 104 5.05 -0.91 -16.81
CA LYS A 104 3.60 -0.96 -17.10
C LYS A 104 2.88 0.28 -16.57
N LEU A 105 3.25 0.75 -15.38
CA LEU A 105 2.68 1.95 -14.79
C LEU A 105 3.14 3.21 -15.53
N LYS A 106 4.43 3.32 -15.92
CA LYS A 106 4.90 4.40 -16.80
C LYS A 106 4.09 4.51 -18.09
N LYS A 107 3.71 3.38 -18.70
CA LYS A 107 2.88 3.35 -19.93
C LYS A 107 1.48 3.94 -19.74
N VAL A 108 0.97 4.02 -18.52
CA VAL A 108 -0.32 4.66 -18.21
C VAL A 108 -0.14 6.04 -17.55
N GLY A 109 1.06 6.62 -17.62
CA GLY A 109 1.34 7.98 -17.17
C GLY A 109 1.77 8.13 -15.71
N ALA A 110 2.09 7.03 -15.02
CA ALA A 110 2.62 7.11 -13.67
C ALA A 110 4.06 7.65 -13.66
N ASP A 111 4.33 8.60 -12.76
CA ASP A 111 5.69 9.03 -12.42
C ASP A 111 6.29 8.10 -11.37
N ILE A 112 6.97 7.06 -11.85
CA ILE A 112 7.57 6.01 -11.02
C ILE A 112 8.83 5.52 -11.70
N GLU A 113 9.93 5.36 -10.97
CA GLU A 113 11.16 4.79 -11.51
C GLU A 113 11.72 3.71 -10.60
N ARG A 114 12.49 2.79 -11.20
CA ARG A 114 13.31 1.85 -10.46
C ARG A 114 14.74 2.38 -10.48
N ILE A 115 15.31 2.49 -9.30
CA ILE A 115 16.69 2.93 -9.08
C ILE A 115 17.49 1.70 -8.62
N GLU A 116 18.70 1.55 -9.15
CA GLU A 116 19.67 0.58 -8.64
C GLU A 116 20.42 1.27 -7.49
N GLU A 117 20.51 0.60 -6.33
CA GLU A 117 21.37 1.04 -5.22
C GLU A 117 22.85 0.80 -5.52
#